data_AF-A0A387BDS1-F1
#
_entry.id   AF-A0A387BDS1-F1
#
_cell.length_a   1.000
_cell.length_b   1.000
_cell.length_c   1.000
_cell.angle_alpha   90.00
_cell.angle_beta   90.00
_cell.angle_gamma   90.00
#
_symmetry.space_group_name_H-M   'P 1'
#
loop_
_entity.id
_entity.type
_entity.pdbx_description
1 polymer ?
#
loop_
_entity_poly.entity_id
_entity_poly.type
_entity_poly.pdbx_seq_one_letter_code
_entity_poly.pdbx_strand_id
1 'polypeptide(L)' 'MQLVRAFTAAGYPLDVDAWLRAYFAAGGTFRHGESVQKLVGEMKKGVKHRVRDRYRTNIVEILRDRVTAKA' A
#
# COMPACT_ATOMS: atom_id res chain seq x y z
N MET A 1 -3.49 -2.88 4.00
CA MET A 1 -3.44 -4.16 3.25
C MET A 1 -4.11 -4.10 1.87
N GLN A 2 -5.38 -3.69 1.74
CA GLN A 2 -6.03 -3.63 0.41
C GLN A 2 -5.29 -2.75 -0.59
N LEU A 3 -4.79 -1.59 -0.17
CA LEU A 3 -3.91 -0.76 -1.00
C LEU A 3 -2.67 -1.54 -1.42
N VAL A 4 -1.99 -2.20 -0.49
CA VAL A 4 -0.80 -3.02 -0.82
C VAL A 4 -1.13 -4.04 -1.91
N ARG A 5 -2.25 -4.76 -1.80
CA ARG A 5 -2.69 -5.71 -2.83
C ARG A 5 -2.99 -5.04 -4.17
N ALA A 6 -3.73 -3.93 -4.16
CA ALA A 6 -4.11 -3.22 -5.37
C ALA A 6 -2.87 -2.72 -6.13
N PHE A 7 -1.89 -2.16 -5.41
CA PHE A 7 -0.62 -1.72 -5.99
C PHE A 7 0.20 -2.92 -6.50
N THR A 8 0.28 -4.03 -5.76
CA THR A 8 0.95 -5.24 -6.25
C THR A 8 0.29 -5.81 -7.50
N ALA A 9 -1.04 -5.83 -7.57
CA ALA A 9 -1.78 -6.25 -8.76
C ALA A 9 -1.53 -5.30 -9.96
N ALA A 10 -1.25 -4.03 -9.69
CA ALA A 10 -0.86 -3.04 -10.69
C ALA A 10 0.64 -3.07 -11.04
N GLY A 11 1.40 -4.05 -10.55
CA GLY A 11 2.82 -4.27 -10.89
C GLY A 11 3.83 -3.60 -9.95
N TYR A 12 3.40 -2.95 -8.87
CA TYR A 12 4.33 -2.36 -7.91
C TYR A 12 4.98 -3.43 -7.01
N PRO A 13 6.28 -3.33 -6.71
CA PRO A 13 6.97 -4.32 -5.91
C PRO A 13 6.44 -4.36 -4.48
N LEU A 14 6.37 -5.56 -3.93
CA LEU A 14 6.08 -5.78 -2.52
C LEU A 14 7.37 -5.61 -1.70
N ASP A 15 7.85 -4.37 -1.64
CA ASP A 15 9.08 -3.98 -0.95
C ASP A 15 8.81 -3.18 0.32
N VAL A 16 9.40 -3.62 1.44
CA VAL A 16 9.13 -3.06 2.77
C VAL A 16 9.60 -1.61 2.86
N ASP A 17 10.80 -1.32 2.36
CA ASP A 17 11.39 0.01 2.45
C ASP A 17 10.65 1.01 1.58
N ALA A 18 10.24 0.60 0.37
CA ALA A 18 9.39 1.42 -0.50
C ALA A 18 8.06 1.77 0.17
N TRP A 19 7.40 0.81 0.82
CA TRP A 19 6.14 1.04 1.54
C TRP A 19 6.29 1.94 2.77
N LEU A 20 7.37 1.77 3.54
CA LEU A 20 7.67 2.65 4.67
C LEU A 20 7.94 4.08 4.20
N ARG A 21 8.76 4.25 3.16
CA ARG A 21 9.04 5.58 2.57
C ARG A 21 7.75 6.25 2.09
N ALA A 22 6.90 5.53 1.36
CA ALA A 22 5.61 6.05 0.90
C ALA A 22 4.69 6.43 2.06
N TYR A 23 4.64 5.61 3.11
CA TYR A 23 3.85 5.87 4.31
C TYR A 23 4.31 7.14 5.04
N PHE A 24 5.62 7.32 5.25
CA PHE A 24 6.16 8.53 5.88
C PHE A 24 6.01 9.77 4.99
N ALA A 25 6.21 9.65 3.68
CA ALA A 25 5.99 10.74 2.72
C ALA A 25 4.53 11.22 2.72
N ALA A 26 3.57 10.34 3.01
CA ALA A 26 2.15 10.68 3.16
C ALA A 26 1.80 11.28 4.54
N GLY A 27 2.79 11.58 5.39
CA GLY A 27 2.59 12.13 6.74
C GLY A 27 2.36 11.07 7.82
N GLY A 28 2.72 9.82 7.55
CA GLY A 28 2.64 8.73 8.52
C GLY A 28 3.51 8.94 9.75
N THR A 29 3.04 8.47 10.92
CA THR A 29 3.80 8.49 12.17
C THR A 29 4.55 7.19 12.42
N PHE A 30 5.69 7.26 13.13
CA PHE A 30 6.51 6.10 13.49
C PHE A 30 5.72 5.00 14.21
N ARG A 31 4.75 5.38 15.05
CA ARG A 31 3.88 4.45 15.78
C ARG A 31 3.21 3.40 14.88
N HIS A 32 2.82 3.77 13.66
CA HIS A 32 2.22 2.82 12.72
C HIS A 32 3.19 2.35 11.63
N GLY A 33 4.40 2.89 11.56
CA GLY A 33 5.46 2.42 10.66
C GLY A 33 5.78 0.94 10.90
N GLU A 34 5.93 0.54 12.17
CA GLU A 34 6.17 -0.86 12.54
C GLU A 34 5.05 -1.80 12.06
N SER A 35 3.79 -1.33 12.14
CA SER A 35 2.64 -2.10 11.64
C SER A 35 2.67 -2.26 10.12
N VAL A 36 3.11 -1.24 9.38
CA VAL A 36 3.30 -1.31 7.93
C VAL A 36 4.42 -2.29 7.59
N GLN A 37 5.56 -2.21 8.28
CA GLN A 37 6.68 -3.11 8.12
C GLN A 37 6.26 -4.57 8.31
N LYS A 38 5.57 -4.86 9.44
CA LYS A 38 5.07 -6.20 9.75
C LYS A 38 4.13 -6.70 8.67
N LEU A 39 3.15 -5.89 8.27
CA LEU A 39 2.16 -6.25 7.25
C LEU A 39 2.81 -6.60 5.91
N VAL A 40 3.72 -5.75 5.41
CA VAL A 40 4.38 -5.99 4.11
C VAL A 40 5.29 -7.20 4.21
N GLY A 41 5.98 -7.39 5.33
CA GLY A 41 6.79 -8.58 5.59
C GLY A 41 5.99 -9.88 5.59
N GLU A 42 4.82 -9.91 6.24
CA GLU A 42 3.90 -11.05 6.24
C GLU A 42 3.39 -11.34 4.82
N MET A 43 2.98 -10.31 4.08
CA MET A 43 2.54 -10.47 2.68
C MET A 43 3.67 -11.00 1.78
N LYS A 44 4.92 -10.56 1.98
CA LYS A 44 6.10 -11.05 1.23
C LYS A 44 6.39 -12.52 1.50
N LYS A 45 6.08 -13.01 2.71
CA LYS A 45 6.15 -14.43 3.09
C LYS A 45 4.95 -15.26 2.58
N GLY A 46 4.03 -14.66 1.83
CA GLY A 46 2.85 -15.34 1.29
C GLY A 46 1.68 -15.44 2.27
N VAL A 47 1.72 -14.75 3.40
CA VAL A 47 0.61 -14.75 4.37
C VAL A 47 -0.61 -14.06 3.75
N LYS A 48 -1.70 -14.81 3.62
CA LYS A 48 -2.98 -14.28 3.12
C LYS A 48 -3.85 -13.85 4.30
N HIS A 49 -3.89 -12.54 4.61
CA HIS A 49 -4.91 -12.07 5.57
C HIS A 49 -6.26 -11.83 4.88
N ARG A 50 -7.35 -12.12 5.59
CA ARG A 50 -8.71 -11.90 5.12
C ARG A 50 -9.20 -10.55 5.63
N VAL A 51 -9.64 -9.69 4.71
CA VAL A 51 -10.21 -8.37 5.03
C VAL A 51 -11.43 -8.13 4.15
N ARG A 52 -12.39 -7.35 4.66
CA ARG A 52 -13.55 -6.90 3.88
C ARG A 52 -13.14 -5.74 2.99
N ASP A 53 -13.32 -5.87 1.68
CA ASP A 53 -12.97 -4.83 0.71
C ASP A 53 -13.71 -3.52 0.99
N ARG A 54 -12.93 -2.44 1.15
CA ARG A 54 -13.38 -1.07 1.41
C ARG A 54 -13.04 -0.12 0.27
N TYR A 55 -12.05 -0.45 -0.54
CA TYR A 55 -11.65 0.35 -1.71
C TYR A 55 -12.26 -0.23 -2.99
N ARG A 56 -12.43 0.65 -3.99
CA ARG A 56 -12.81 0.24 -5.35
C ARG A 56 -11.66 -0.54 -5.99
N THR A 57 -11.99 -1.47 -6.88
CA THR A 57 -11.01 -2.32 -7.58
C THR A 57 -10.01 -1.51 -8.39
N ASN A 58 -10.43 -0.37 -8.96
CA ASN A 58 -9.59 0.54 -9.73
C ASN A 58 -8.96 1.66 -8.90
N ILE A 59 -8.76 1.47 -7.59
CA ILE A 59 -8.23 2.51 -6.71
C ILE A 59 -6.85 3.06 -7.16
N VAL A 60 -5.99 2.23 -7.75
CA VAL A 60 -4.66 2.67 -8.22
C VAL A 60 -4.78 3.66 -9.39
N GLU A 61 -5.69 3.39 -10.32
CA GLU A 61 -5.99 4.29 -11.45
C GLU A 61 -6.54 5.62 -10.95
N ILE A 62 -7.53 5.59 -10.06
CA ILE A 62 -8.10 6.80 -9.45
C ILE A 62 -7.03 7.64 -8.75
N LEU A 63 -6.07 6.99 -8.06
CA LEU A 63 -4.98 7.71 -7.41
C LEU A 63 -4.01 8.31 -8.41
N ARG A 64 -3.69 7.62 -9.52
CA ARG A 64 -2.85 8.15 -10.59
C ARG A 64 -3.50 9.38 -11.23
N ASP A 65 -4.77 9.29 -11.59
CA ASP A 65 -5.52 10.40 -12.21
C ASP A 65 -5.56 11.64 -11.31
N ARG A 66 -5.66 11.45 -9.99
CA ARG A 66 -5.63 12.56 -9.03
C ARG A 66 -4.27 13.23 -8.93
N VAL A 67 -3.19 12.47 -9.08
CA VAL A 67 -1.84 13.01 -9.07
C VAL A 67 -1.57 13.78 -10.35
N THR A 68 -1.97 13.26 -11.51
CA THR A 68 -1.79 13.93 -12.80
C THR A 68 -2.71 15.13 -12.98
N ALA A 69 -3.94 15.11 -12.47
CA ALA A 69 -4.85 16.26 -12.52
C ALA A 69 -4.45 17.42 -11.60
N LYS A 70 -3.56 17.17 -10.64
CA LYS A 70 -3.05 18.18 -9.69
C LYS A 70 -1.64 18.67 -10.03
N ALA A 71 -0.98 18.02 -10.98
CA ALA A 71 0.33 18.42 -11.51
C ALA A 71 0.18 19.46 -12.62
#